data_AF-A0A2I1R4R8-F1
#
_entry.id   AF-A0A2I1R4R8-F1
#
_cell.length_a   1.000
_cell.length_b   1.000
_cell.length_c   1.000
_cell.angle_alpha   90.00
_cell.angle_beta   90.00
_cell.angle_gamma   90.00
#
_symmetry.space_group_name_H-M   'P 1'
#
loop_
_entity.id
_entity.type
_entity.pdbx_description
1 polymer ?
#
loop_
_entity_poly.entity_id
_entity_poly.type
_entity_poly.pdbx_seq_one_letter_code
_entity_poly.pdbx_strand_id
1 'polypeptide(L)'
;MLRIRLWVYADMLFDEAEEHGDAPVDPQGWWFVAALLPPCTWSLDSSWRRDMARAFDDLAGDMDAGPLPYPRSTAEQLALRVAIDGAQTALADHDYDEEFATLPEYPGDHHWDSVIDELTADRDTDNFYSTDTSKVEAFLAAIPIDTWFLTFPGHAPRDPARGYRR
;
A
#
# COMPACT_ATOMS: atom_id res chain seq x y z
N MET A 1 9.29 6.78 9.34
CA MET A 1 7.95 6.15 9.47
C MET A 1 7.51 5.38 8.23
N LEU A 2 7.50 5.98 7.03
CA LEU A 2 7.00 5.29 5.83
C LEU A 2 7.62 3.90 5.57
N ARG A 3 8.96 3.78 5.61
CA ARG A 3 9.67 2.50 5.46
C ARG A 3 9.18 1.42 6.42
N ILE A 4 8.98 1.78 7.69
CA ILE A 4 8.52 0.85 8.73
C ILE A 4 7.09 0.42 8.43
N ARG A 5 6.22 1.35 8.01
CA ARG A 5 4.83 1.01 7.66
C ARG A 5 4.74 0.10 6.43
N LEU A 6 5.58 0.31 5.42
CA LEU A 6 5.66 -0.60 4.27
C LEU A 6 6.05 -2.01 4.71
N TRP A 7 7.09 -2.16 5.55
CA TRP A 7 7.49 -3.47 6.11
C TRP A 7 6.37 -4.13 6.91
N VAL A 8 5.80 -3.41 7.87
CA VAL A 8 4.74 -3.92 8.74
C VAL A 8 3.51 -4.34 7.94
N TYR A 9 3.11 -3.55 6.93
CA TYR A 9 1.95 -3.88 6.11
C TYR A 9 2.20 -5.04 5.15
N ALA A 10 3.42 -5.22 4.66
CA ALA A 10 3.78 -6.40 3.88
C ALA A 10 3.62 -7.67 4.73
N ASP A 11 4.25 -7.71 5.90
CA ASP A 11 4.20 -8.85 6.82
C ASP A 11 2.76 -9.14 7.26
N MET A 12 2.04 -8.12 7.74
CA MET A 12 0.66 -8.27 8.21
C MET A 12 -0.28 -8.76 7.10
N LEU A 13 -0.23 -8.18 5.90
CA LEU A 13 -1.13 -8.60 4.83
C LEU A 13 -0.79 -10.01 4.33
N PHE A 14 0.47 -10.40 4.39
CA PHE A 14 0.88 -11.77 4.10
C PHE A 14 0.32 -12.75 5.15
N ASP A 15 0.45 -12.44 6.43
CA ASP A 15 -0.11 -13.24 7.52
C ASP A 15 -1.63 -13.33 7.43
N GLU A 16 -2.33 -12.22 7.16
CA GLU A 16 -3.78 -12.21 6.93
C GLU A 16 -4.18 -13.09 5.74
N ALA A 17 -3.39 -13.13 4.67
CA ALA A 17 -3.64 -13.98 3.51
C ALA A 17 -3.48 -15.48 3.83
N GLU A 18 -2.53 -15.84 4.70
CA GLU A 18 -2.33 -17.23 5.16
C GLU A 18 -3.40 -17.64 6.18
N GLU A 19 -3.75 -16.76 7.11
CA GLU A 19 -4.71 -17.03 8.19
C GLU A 19 -6.15 -17.13 7.68
N HIS A 20 -6.59 -16.15 6.87
CA HIS A 20 -7.97 -16.09 6.40
C HIS A 20 -8.21 -16.84 5.07
N GLY A 21 -7.14 -17.25 4.38
CA GLY A 21 -7.25 -17.93 3.08
C GLY A 21 -8.06 -17.08 2.10
N ASP A 22 -9.03 -17.66 1.40
CA ASP A 22 -9.87 -16.96 0.41
C ASP A 22 -11.15 -16.36 1.03
N ALA A 23 -11.25 -16.29 2.36
CA ALA A 23 -12.38 -15.66 3.01
C ALA A 23 -12.46 -14.16 2.63
N PRO A 24 -13.67 -13.63 2.39
CA PRO A 24 -13.83 -12.21 2.15
C PRO A 24 -13.56 -11.40 3.43
N VAL A 25 -13.06 -10.18 3.26
CA VAL A 25 -12.82 -9.24 4.35
C VAL A 25 -14.14 -8.88 5.02
N ASP A 26 -14.19 -9.03 6.34
CA ASP A 26 -15.28 -8.56 7.19
C ASP A 26 -14.81 -7.32 7.97
N PRO A 27 -15.26 -6.11 7.63
CA PRO A 27 -14.81 -4.89 8.31
C PRO A 27 -15.24 -4.81 9.78
N GLN A 28 -16.13 -5.70 10.26
CA GLN A 28 -16.47 -5.82 11.68
C GLN A 28 -15.64 -6.91 12.39
N GLY A 29 -14.89 -7.71 11.63
CA GLY A 29 -14.01 -8.75 12.12
C GLY A 29 -12.61 -8.25 12.47
N TRP A 30 -11.71 -9.19 12.79
CA TRP A 30 -10.30 -8.90 13.04
C TRP A 30 -9.51 -8.93 11.74
N TRP A 31 -9.66 -7.86 10.96
CA TRP A 31 -8.86 -7.59 9.78
C TRP A 31 -8.06 -6.31 10.00
N PHE A 32 -6.83 -6.28 9.50
CA PHE A 32 -5.89 -5.20 9.65
C PHE A 32 -5.66 -4.51 8.30
N VAL A 33 -4.63 -4.89 7.56
CA VAL A 33 -4.23 -4.21 6.32
C VAL A 33 -5.27 -4.45 5.23
N ALA A 34 -5.83 -5.66 5.15
CA ALA A 34 -6.86 -5.96 4.15
C ALA A 34 -8.12 -5.08 4.30
N ALA A 35 -8.46 -4.65 5.52
CA ALA A 35 -9.55 -3.72 5.77
C ALA A 35 -9.24 -2.26 5.38
N LEU A 36 -7.95 -1.90 5.27
CA LEU A 36 -7.51 -0.58 4.78
C LEU A 36 -7.52 -0.49 3.25
N LEU A 37 -7.61 -1.61 2.54
CA LEU A 37 -7.71 -1.65 1.09
C LEU A 37 -9.13 -1.25 0.63
N PRO A 38 -9.28 -0.80 -0.63
CA PRO A 38 -10.57 -0.37 -1.15
C PRO A 38 -11.61 -1.50 -1.06
N PRO A 39 -12.90 -1.22 -0.76
CA PRO A 39 -13.91 -2.27 -0.62
C PRO A 39 -14.08 -3.18 -1.85
N CYS A 40 -13.71 -2.72 -3.05
CA CYS A 40 -13.73 -3.54 -4.26
C CYS A 40 -12.72 -4.71 -4.22
N THR A 41 -11.76 -4.71 -3.29
CA THR A 41 -10.77 -5.79 -3.12
C THR A 41 -11.16 -6.82 -2.06
N TRP A 42 -12.21 -6.56 -1.26
CA TRP A 42 -12.54 -7.35 -0.08
C TRP A 42 -12.99 -8.78 -0.40
N SER A 43 -13.48 -9.04 -1.61
CA SER A 43 -13.86 -10.38 -2.08
C SER A 43 -12.75 -11.11 -2.85
N LEU A 44 -11.57 -10.49 -3.02
CA LEU A 44 -10.46 -11.10 -3.72
C LEU A 44 -9.83 -12.20 -2.88
N ASP A 45 -9.13 -13.13 -3.55
CA ASP A 45 -8.60 -14.33 -2.92
C ASP A 45 -7.25 -14.11 -2.20
N SER A 46 -6.76 -15.16 -1.55
CA SER A 46 -5.46 -15.13 -0.87
C SER A 46 -4.29 -14.90 -1.83
N SER A 47 -4.39 -15.30 -3.10
CA SER A 47 -3.32 -15.08 -4.09
C SER A 47 -3.16 -13.60 -4.37
N TRP A 48 -4.27 -12.91 -4.63
CA TRP A 48 -4.27 -11.48 -4.85
C TRP A 48 -3.74 -10.72 -3.62
N ARG A 49 -4.14 -11.13 -2.41
CA ARG A 49 -3.63 -10.53 -1.16
C ARG A 49 -2.12 -10.72 -1.00
N ARG A 50 -1.57 -11.90 -1.32
CA ARG A 50 -0.12 -12.11 -1.33
C ARG A 50 0.59 -11.23 -2.35
N ASP A 51 0.04 -11.11 -3.55
CA ASP A 51 0.60 -10.22 -4.58
C ASP A 51 0.58 -8.75 -4.11
N MET A 52 -0.45 -8.32 -3.37
CA MET A 52 -0.55 -7.01 -2.76
C MET A 52 0.46 -6.83 -1.61
N ALA A 53 0.63 -7.82 -0.73
CA ALA A 53 1.66 -7.81 0.31
C ALA A 53 3.06 -7.61 -0.30
N ARG A 54 3.33 -8.29 -1.42
CA ARG A 54 4.58 -8.13 -2.17
C ARG A 54 4.76 -6.72 -2.75
N ALA A 55 3.69 -6.00 -3.08
CA ALA A 55 3.79 -4.61 -3.52
C ALA A 55 4.28 -3.69 -2.38
N PHE A 56 3.89 -3.95 -1.13
CA PHE A 56 4.45 -3.26 0.04
C PHE A 56 5.93 -3.60 0.23
N ASP A 57 6.31 -4.88 0.16
CA ASP A 57 7.71 -5.34 0.23
C ASP A 57 8.59 -4.68 -0.83
N ASP A 58 8.10 -4.61 -2.07
CA ASP A 58 8.82 -4.04 -3.20
C ASP A 58 9.18 -2.56 -2.96
N LEU A 59 8.26 -1.80 -2.37
CA LEU A 59 8.48 -0.40 -2.00
C LEU A 59 9.38 -0.26 -0.77
N ALA A 60 9.24 -1.15 0.22
CA ALA A 60 10.12 -1.18 1.38
C ALA A 60 11.57 -1.44 0.95
N GLY A 61 11.77 -2.39 0.04
CA GLY A 61 13.07 -2.72 -0.55
C GLY A 61 13.69 -1.57 -1.34
N ASP A 62 12.88 -0.80 -2.08
CA ASP A 62 13.37 0.41 -2.76
C ASP A 62 13.90 1.44 -1.74
N MET A 63 13.19 1.64 -0.62
CA MET A 63 13.65 2.54 0.45
C MET A 63 14.92 2.03 1.15
N ASP A 64 15.06 0.72 1.37
CA ASP A 64 16.26 0.12 1.96
C ASP A 64 17.48 0.24 1.04
N ALA A 65 17.26 0.20 -0.29
CA ALA A 65 18.32 0.38 -1.28
C ALA A 65 18.77 1.84 -1.44
N GLY A 66 18.03 2.81 -0.89
CA GLY A 66 18.36 4.24 -0.91
C GLY A 66 17.52 5.14 -1.83
N PRO A 67 16.95 4.67 -2.96
CA PRO A 67 15.99 5.44 -3.75
C PRO A 67 14.67 5.75 -3.01
N LEU A 68 13.96 6.77 -3.50
CA LEU A 68 12.55 6.97 -3.17
C LEU A 68 11.70 5.84 -3.78
N PRO A 69 10.62 5.41 -3.10
CA PRO A 69 9.82 4.27 -3.52
C PRO A 69 8.81 4.67 -4.61
N TYR A 70 9.31 4.94 -5.83
CA TYR A 70 8.43 5.27 -6.96
C TYR A 70 7.68 4.02 -7.43
N PRO A 71 6.33 4.04 -7.38
CA PRO A 71 5.51 2.91 -7.75
C PRO A 71 5.60 2.63 -9.25
N ARG A 72 5.58 1.36 -9.61
CA ARG A 72 5.69 0.86 -10.99
C ARG A 72 4.41 0.19 -11.47
N SER A 73 3.37 0.13 -10.64
CA SER A 73 2.06 -0.47 -10.92
C SER A 73 0.98 0.18 -10.05
N THR A 74 -0.29 -0.07 -10.37
CA THR A 74 -1.43 0.44 -9.57
C THR A 74 -1.43 -0.15 -8.17
N ALA A 75 -1.04 -1.42 -8.02
CA ALA A 75 -0.89 -2.05 -6.72
C ALA A 75 0.18 -1.37 -5.86
N GLU A 76 1.32 -0.99 -6.45
CA GLU A 76 2.36 -0.24 -5.74
C GLU A 76 1.89 1.18 -5.39
N GLN A 77 1.16 1.88 -6.27
CA GLN A 77 0.56 3.18 -5.91
C GLN A 77 -0.40 3.05 -4.73
N LEU A 78 -1.25 2.02 -4.73
CA LEU A 78 -2.21 1.76 -3.66
C LEU A 78 -1.49 1.42 -2.35
N ALA A 79 -0.46 0.56 -2.40
CA ALA A 79 0.35 0.19 -1.25
C ALA A 79 1.03 1.42 -0.63
N LEU A 80 1.64 2.26 -1.47
CA LEU A 80 2.28 3.49 -1.04
C LEU A 80 1.29 4.45 -0.38
N ARG A 81 0.10 4.64 -0.99
CA ARG A 81 -0.97 5.48 -0.44
C ARG A 81 -1.40 5.01 0.95
N VAL A 82 -1.66 3.71 1.11
CA VAL A 82 -2.05 3.12 2.41
C VAL A 82 -0.93 3.26 3.45
N ALA A 83 0.31 3.04 3.05
CA ALA A 83 1.46 3.17 3.96
C ALA A 83 1.73 4.62 4.38
N ILE A 84 1.48 5.59 3.51
CA ILE A 84 1.56 7.02 3.87
C ILE A 84 0.47 7.38 4.87
N ASP A 85 -0.79 6.97 4.65
CA ASP A 85 -1.89 7.21 5.59
C ASP A 85 -1.58 6.61 6.97
N GLY A 86 -1.13 5.35 6.99
CA GLY A 86 -0.68 4.68 8.21
C GLY A 86 0.51 5.38 8.90
N ALA A 87 1.46 5.92 8.14
CA ALA A 87 2.60 6.66 8.68
C ALA A 87 2.18 8.02 9.25
N GLN A 88 1.21 8.69 8.63
CA GLN A 88 0.61 9.94 9.12
C GLN A 88 -0.09 9.72 10.45
N THR A 89 -0.97 8.70 10.52
CA THR A 89 -1.68 8.35 11.77
C THR A 89 -0.70 7.99 12.87
N ALA A 90 0.32 7.18 12.56
CA ALA A 90 1.36 6.81 13.52
C ALA A 90 2.08 8.03 14.11
N LEU A 91 2.45 8.98 13.24
CA LEU A 91 3.13 10.19 13.67
C LEU A 91 2.22 11.05 14.55
N ALA A 92 0.95 11.20 14.18
CA ALA A 92 -0.05 11.97 14.93
C ALA A 92 -0.36 11.37 16.32
N ASP A 93 -0.39 10.04 16.41
CA ASP A 93 -0.71 9.31 17.64
C ASP A 93 0.53 9.05 18.53
N HIS A 94 1.72 9.50 18.08
CA HIS A 94 3.00 9.19 18.71
C HIS A 94 3.28 7.67 18.82
N ASP A 95 2.77 6.90 17.85
CA ASP A 95 2.94 5.45 17.74
C ASP A 95 4.24 5.11 16.99
N TYR A 96 5.36 5.38 17.67
CA TYR A 96 6.72 5.10 17.22
C TYR A 96 7.65 4.86 18.42
N ASP A 97 8.79 4.22 18.18
CA ASP A 97 9.73 3.87 19.24
C ASP A 97 10.52 5.08 19.78
N GLU A 98 11.17 4.86 20.92
CA GLU A 98 12.00 5.89 21.59
C GLU A 98 13.17 6.33 20.70
N GLU A 99 13.68 5.48 19.82
CA GLU A 99 14.77 5.83 18.88
C GLU A 99 14.28 6.87 17.87
N PHE A 100 13.10 6.66 17.27
CA PHE A 100 12.49 7.61 16.37
C PHE A 100 12.16 8.94 17.06
N ALA A 101 11.73 8.89 18.32
CA ALA A 101 11.43 10.09 19.11
C ALA A 101 12.66 11.00 19.35
N THR A 102 13.89 10.47 19.16
CA THR A 102 15.13 11.25 19.28
C THR A 102 15.61 11.90 17.98
N LEU A 103 14.96 11.60 16.85
CA LEU A 103 15.33 12.18 15.56
C LEU A 103 15.03 13.68 15.53
N PRO A 104 15.88 14.50 14.87
CA PRO A 104 15.59 15.90 14.66
C PRO A 104 14.35 16.06 13.80
N GLU A 105 13.42 16.91 14.24
CA GLU A 105 12.27 17.31 13.45
C GLU A 105 12.67 18.40 12.44
N TYR A 106 12.26 18.22 11.19
CA TYR A 106 12.46 19.18 10.11
C TYR A 106 11.12 19.80 9.69
N PRO A 107 11.12 21.06 9.20
CA PRO A 107 9.88 21.72 8.78
C PRO A 107 9.06 20.98 7.72
N GLY A 108 9.67 20.05 6.98
CA GLY A 108 9.01 19.27 5.94
C GLY A 108 8.41 17.93 6.38
N ASP A 109 8.65 17.50 7.63
CA ASP A 109 8.27 16.15 8.10
C ASP A 109 6.76 15.93 8.16
N HIS A 110 5.97 17.00 8.05
CA HIS A 110 4.51 17.00 8.05
C HIS A 110 3.89 17.29 6.66
N HIS A 111 4.70 17.50 5.62
CA HIS A 111 4.22 17.84 4.26
C HIS A 111 3.79 16.61 3.45
N TRP A 112 2.95 15.78 4.04
CA TRP A 112 2.55 14.49 3.49
C TRP A 112 1.77 14.58 2.18
N ASP A 113 0.94 15.60 1.98
CA ASP A 113 0.22 15.79 0.72
C ASP A 113 1.19 15.96 -0.45
N SER A 114 2.28 16.71 -0.24
CA SER A 114 3.34 16.86 -1.24
C SER A 114 4.10 15.56 -1.48
N VAL A 115 4.30 14.73 -0.44
CA VAL A 115 4.94 13.42 -0.58
C VAL A 115 4.09 12.47 -1.41
N ILE A 116 2.77 12.43 -1.18
CA ILE A 116 1.86 11.62 -1.99
C ILE A 116 1.93 12.08 -3.45
N ASP A 117 1.69 13.37 -3.70
CA ASP A 117 1.65 13.92 -5.05
C ASP A 117 2.98 13.71 -5.80
N GLU A 118 4.13 13.82 -5.13
CA GLU A 118 5.45 13.60 -5.72
C GLU A 118 5.75 12.13 -6.00
N LEU A 119 5.32 11.22 -5.12
CA LEU A 119 5.65 9.80 -5.25
C LEU A 119 4.67 9.03 -6.14
N THR A 120 3.38 9.36 -6.18
CA THR A 120 2.38 8.56 -6.91
C THR A 120 2.14 8.99 -8.36
N ALA A 121 2.72 10.10 -8.81
CA ALA A 121 2.53 10.77 -10.10
C ALA A 121 1.08 11.26 -10.38
N ASP A 122 0.07 10.54 -9.91
CA ASP A 122 -1.34 10.92 -9.83
C ASP A 122 -1.97 10.37 -8.53
N ARG A 123 -3.25 10.71 -8.27
CA ARG A 123 -4.01 10.22 -7.10
C ARG A 123 -5.14 9.28 -7.52
N ASP A 124 -4.95 8.55 -8.62
CA ASP A 124 -6.02 7.76 -9.22
C ASP A 124 -6.56 6.69 -8.28
N THR A 125 -5.72 6.17 -7.39
CA THR A 125 -6.11 5.20 -6.36
C THR A 125 -7.16 5.73 -5.39
N ASP A 126 -7.28 7.05 -5.22
CA ASP A 126 -8.28 7.67 -4.34
C ASP A 126 -9.71 7.39 -4.85
N ASN A 127 -9.88 7.21 -6.16
CA ASN A 127 -11.17 6.91 -6.76
C ASN A 127 -11.74 5.56 -6.32
N PHE A 128 -10.90 4.59 -5.95
CA PHE A 128 -11.36 3.28 -5.47
C PHE A 128 -11.98 3.34 -4.06
N TYR A 129 -11.70 4.40 -3.30
CA TYR A 129 -12.25 4.64 -1.96
C TYR A 129 -13.50 5.53 -1.97
N SER A 130 -13.97 5.96 -3.14
CA SER A 130 -15.14 6.83 -3.27
C SER A 130 -16.40 6.17 -2.70
N THR A 131 -17.20 6.94 -1.95
CA THR A 131 -18.52 6.51 -1.48
C THR A 131 -19.57 6.49 -2.61
N ASP A 132 -19.27 7.14 -3.74
CA ASP A 132 -20.05 7.07 -4.96
C ASP A 132 -19.67 5.81 -5.75
N THR A 133 -20.50 4.77 -5.63
CA THR A 133 -20.30 3.48 -6.30
C THR A 133 -20.18 3.63 -7.82
N SER A 134 -20.89 4.58 -8.44
CA SER A 134 -20.83 4.76 -9.89
C SER A 134 -19.45 5.23 -10.36
N LYS A 135 -18.75 6.02 -9.54
CA LYS A 135 -17.36 6.41 -9.80
C LYS A 135 -16.41 5.22 -9.66
N VAL A 136 -16.60 4.41 -8.62
CA VAL A 136 -15.78 3.20 -8.41
C VAL A 136 -15.96 2.24 -9.59
N GLU A 137 -17.19 2.01 -10.04
CA GLU A 137 -17.50 1.17 -11.20
C GLU A 137 -16.88 1.70 -12.49
N ALA A 138 -17.01 3.01 -12.76
CA ALA A 138 -16.39 3.64 -13.92
C ALA A 138 -14.86 3.52 -13.89
N PHE A 139 -14.26 3.65 -12.71
CA PHE A 139 -12.82 3.57 -12.54
C PHE A 139 -12.30 2.13 -12.65
N LEU A 140 -13.01 1.13 -12.09
CA LEU A 140 -12.73 -0.28 -12.30
C LEU A 140 -12.89 -0.72 -13.75
N ALA A 141 -13.80 -0.09 -14.51
CA ALA A 141 -13.91 -0.32 -15.94
C ALA A 141 -12.70 0.23 -16.73
N ALA A 142 -12.08 1.32 -16.26
CA ALA A 142 -10.90 1.91 -16.86
C ALA A 142 -9.60 1.19 -16.45
N ILE A 143 -9.50 0.78 -15.19
CA ILE A 143 -8.36 0.08 -14.58
C ILE A 143 -8.87 -1.18 -13.86
N PRO A 144 -9.09 -2.28 -14.59
CA PRO A 144 -9.58 -3.54 -14.03
C PRO A 144 -8.65 -4.10 -12.95
N ILE A 145 -9.23 -4.72 -11.91
CA ILE A 145 -8.50 -5.22 -10.73
C ILE A 145 -7.40 -6.24 -11.07
N ASP A 146 -7.61 -7.03 -12.11
CA ASP A 146 -6.64 -8.03 -12.60
C ASP A 146 -5.42 -7.41 -13.31
N THR A 147 -5.49 -6.12 -13.64
CA THR A 147 -4.38 -5.37 -14.23
C THR A 147 -3.51 -4.65 -13.21
N TRP A 148 -3.90 -4.61 -11.93
CA TRP A 148 -3.25 -3.74 -10.94
C TRP A 148 -1.76 -4.04 -10.69
N PHE A 149 -1.34 -5.27 -10.94
CA PHE A 149 0.07 -5.69 -10.79
C PHE A 149 0.89 -5.54 -12.08
N LEU A 150 0.27 -5.11 -13.18
CA LEU A 150 0.99 -4.87 -14.42
C LEU A 150 1.88 -3.64 -14.28
N THR A 151 3.09 -3.75 -14.83
CA THR A 151 4.04 -2.64 -14.84
C THR A 151 3.55 -1.52 -15.75
N PHE A 152 3.62 -0.28 -15.27
CA PHE A 152 3.29 0.90 -16.03
C PHE A 152 4.18 1.06 -17.28
N PRO A 153 3.65 1.62 -18.38
CA PRO A 153 4.44 1.92 -19.56
C PRO A 153 5.66 2.79 -19.22
N GLY A 154 6.85 2.36 -19.65
CA GLY A 154 8.11 3.10 -19.41
C GLY A 154 8.82 2.75 -18.11
N HIS A 155 8.21 1.96 -17.22
CA HIS A 155 8.87 1.46 -16.01
C HIS A 155 9.51 0.09 -16.25
N ALA A 156 10.62 -0.18 -15.56
CA ALA A 156 11.21 -1.52 -15.54
C ALA A 156 10.36 -2.43 -14.62
N PRO A 157 9.99 -3.64 -15.07
CA PRO A 157 9.23 -4.57 -14.24
C PRO A 157 10.02 -4.99 -13.01
N ARG A 158 9.31 -5.35 -11.94
CA ARG A 158 9.90 -6.02 -10.77
C ARG A 158 10.45 -7.39 -11.17
N ASP A 159 11.50 -7.86 -10.48
CA ASP A 159 12.06 -9.19 -10.72
C ASP A 159 11.00 -10.27 -10.45
N PRO A 160 10.58 -11.09 -11.43
CA PRO A 160 9.59 -12.13 -11.19
C PRO A 160 10.05 -13.21 -10.21
N ALA A 161 11.36 -13.36 -9.98
CA ALA A 161 11.95 -14.36 -9.09
C ALA A 161 12.15 -13.88 -7.64
N ARG A 162 11.73 -12.65 -7.31
CA ARG A 162 11.91 -12.05 -5.96
C ARG A 162 11.18 -12.77 -4.83
N GLY A 163 10.23 -13.64 -5.16
CA GLY A 163 9.49 -14.45 -4.19
C GLY A 163 8.58 -13.61 -3.28
N TYR A 164 8.22 -14.20 -2.14
CA TYR A 164 7.59 -13.53 -1.01
C TYR A 164 8.59 -13.50 0.13
N ARG A 165 8.76 -12.36 0.80
CA ARG A 165 9.67 -12.31 1.94
C ARG A 165 9.01 -12.98 3.15
N ARG A 166 9.80 -13.74 3.89
CA ARG A 166 9.51 -14.31 5.21
C ARG A 166 10.77 -14.19 6.05
#